data_AF-A0A952MY85-F1
#
_entry.id   AF-A0A952MY85-F1
#
_cell.length_a   1.000
_cell.length_b   1.000
_cell.length_c   1.000
_cell.angle_alpha   90.00
_cell.angle_beta   90.00
_cell.angle_gamma   90.00
#
_symmetry.space_group_name_H-M   'P 1'
#
loop_
_entity.id
_entity.type
_entity.pdbx_description
1 polymer ?
#
loop_
_entity_poly.entity_id
_entity_poly.type
_entity_poly.pdbx_seq_one_letter_code
_entity_poly.pdbx_strand_id
1 'polypeptide(L)'
;MKSKILTTALILVGILSTGYAQGVIGKLKQKADQAADRAIDRKINEKVGGNPSGTNQPGGTLPGSGPGGSGNPSNTSGGGLVVTPPDVKENMAEAESSFKAGRYSDARYSLKQAMLGVEMEIGNKVLKSLPESVVGLSKKADADQVTSMGYGWVGLTIHREYASGNKHLNVTIANNSAWISAANMYLSNTNYATTGGEQNWKQTKVKGYRGIIEYSQSSGYKLSVPIGQSSIIVWEGINFASEQDMMNAANVFDLDGIKNKLGEK
;
A
#
# COMPACT_ATOMS: atom_id res chain seq x y z
N MET A 1 -12.74 -40.79 -57.05
CA MET A 1 -13.28 -39.43 -56.85
C MET A 1 -12.25 -38.66 -56.03
N LYS A 2 -11.44 -37.78 -56.65
CA LYS A 2 -11.51 -36.30 -56.53
C LYS A 2 -11.74 -35.88 -55.07
N SER A 3 -10.85 -35.24 -54.30
CA SER A 3 -9.78 -34.25 -54.53
C SER A 3 -8.87 -34.31 -53.26
N LYS A 4 -7.53 -34.41 -53.31
CA LYS A 4 -6.54 -33.31 -53.48
C LYS A 4 -6.83 -32.15 -52.49
N ILE A 5 -5.95 -31.64 -51.62
CA ILE A 5 -4.51 -31.36 -51.74
C ILE A 5 -4.00 -30.72 -50.41
N LEU A 6 -2.72 -30.96 -50.07
CA LEU A 6 -1.75 -30.17 -49.23
C LEU A 6 -2.17 -29.76 -47.80
N THR A 7 -1.50 -30.10 -46.69
CA THR A 7 -0.05 -30.20 -46.35
C THR A 7 0.74 -28.89 -46.50
N THR A 8 1.61 -28.63 -45.49
CA THR A 8 2.78 -27.70 -45.47
C THR A 8 2.42 -26.26 -45.06
N ALA A 9 3.10 -25.53 -44.16
CA ALA A 9 4.41 -25.69 -43.54
C ALA A 9 4.68 -24.61 -42.46
N LEU A 10 5.66 -24.90 -41.59
CA LEU A 10 6.64 -23.99 -40.93
C LEU A 10 6.11 -22.91 -39.97
N ILE A 11 6.44 -22.91 -38.66
CA ILE A 11 7.75 -22.77 -38.00
C ILE A 11 8.58 -21.55 -38.48
N LEU A 12 8.85 -20.66 -37.50
CA LEU A 12 9.85 -19.59 -37.44
C LEU A 12 9.65 -18.32 -38.27
N VAL A 13 9.34 -17.21 -37.60
CA VAL A 13 10.09 -15.92 -37.51
C VAL A 13 9.46 -15.23 -36.28
N GLY A 14 10.14 -14.75 -35.23
CA GLY A 14 11.37 -13.98 -35.17
C GLY A 14 11.02 -12.68 -34.41
N ILE A 15 11.96 -12.26 -33.57
CA ILE A 15 11.87 -11.21 -32.55
C ILE A 15 11.49 -9.84 -33.17
N LEU A 16 10.87 -8.99 -32.34
CA LEU A 16 10.73 -7.51 -32.43
C LEU A 16 9.39 -6.98 -32.97
N SER A 17 8.47 -6.67 -32.04
CA SER A 17 7.82 -5.35 -32.02
C SER A 17 7.21 -5.11 -30.64
N THR A 18 7.85 -4.20 -29.93
CA THR A 18 7.29 -3.45 -28.82
C THR A 18 6.02 -2.73 -29.27
N GLY A 19 4.96 -2.80 -28.47
CA GLY A 19 3.98 -1.70 -28.41
C GLY A 19 2.59 -1.88 -29.00
N TYR A 20 1.92 -3.05 -28.98
CA TYR A 20 0.47 -3.09 -29.33
C TYR A 20 -0.41 -4.08 -28.51
N ALA A 21 0.07 -4.64 -27.39
CA ALA A 21 -0.67 -5.68 -26.65
C ALA A 21 -1.46 -5.20 -25.41
N GLN A 22 -1.37 -3.93 -24.98
CA GLN A 22 -2.08 -3.46 -23.78
C GLN A 22 -3.55 -3.07 -24.03
N GLY A 23 -3.93 -2.69 -25.26
CA GLY A 23 -5.29 -2.23 -25.56
C GLY A 23 -6.33 -3.34 -25.77
N VAL A 24 -5.92 -4.48 -26.33
CA VAL A 24 -6.85 -5.57 -26.69
C VAL A 24 -7.18 -6.44 -25.48
N ILE A 25 -6.21 -6.69 -24.59
CA ILE A 25 -6.42 -7.43 -23.34
C ILE A 25 -7.32 -6.65 -22.37
N GLY A 26 -7.15 -5.32 -22.29
CA GLY A 26 -8.03 -4.45 -21.52
C GLY A 26 -9.48 -4.51 -22.01
N LYS A 27 -9.70 -4.45 -23.33
CA LYS A 27 -11.05 -4.55 -23.93
C LYS A 27 -11.68 -5.93 -23.76
N LEU A 28 -10.89 -7.01 -23.77
CA LEU A 28 -11.39 -8.36 -23.50
C LEU A 28 -11.78 -8.54 -22.04
N LYS A 29 -10.96 -8.03 -21.11
CA LYS A 29 -11.24 -8.06 -19.67
C LYS A 29 -12.49 -7.25 -19.34
N GLN A 30 -12.61 -6.06 -19.91
CA GLN A 30 -13.80 -5.21 -19.77
C GLN A 30 -15.07 -5.84 -20.37
N LYS A 31 -14.96 -6.58 -21.48
CA LYS A 31 -16.09 -7.35 -22.04
C LYS A 31 -16.45 -8.57 -21.19
N ALA A 32 -15.47 -9.22 -20.55
CA ALA A 32 -15.71 -10.34 -19.66
C ALA A 32 -16.38 -9.90 -18.36
N ASP A 33 -15.93 -8.78 -17.79
CA ASP A 33 -16.53 -8.17 -16.59
C ASP A 33 -17.96 -7.67 -16.90
N GLN A 34 -18.18 -7.01 -18.05
CA GLN A 34 -19.53 -6.64 -18.49
C GLN A 34 -20.44 -7.84 -18.78
N ALA A 35 -19.90 -8.98 -19.21
CA ALA A 35 -20.69 -10.19 -19.42
C ALA A 35 -21.04 -10.87 -18.09
N ALA A 36 -20.14 -10.82 -17.10
CA ALA A 36 -20.37 -11.32 -15.75
C ALA A 36 -21.43 -10.47 -15.04
N ASP A 37 -21.31 -9.14 -15.10
CA ASP A 37 -22.29 -8.21 -14.51
C ASP A 37 -23.67 -8.37 -15.17
N ARG A 38 -23.74 -8.50 -16.50
CA ARG A 38 -25.00 -8.79 -17.20
C ARG A 38 -25.60 -10.15 -16.83
N ALA A 39 -24.78 -11.16 -16.53
CA ALA A 39 -25.27 -12.46 -16.08
C ALA A 39 -25.79 -12.42 -14.64
N ILE A 40 -25.19 -11.58 -13.79
CA ILE A 40 -25.64 -11.31 -12.42
C ILE A 40 -26.96 -10.51 -12.47
N ASP A 41 -27.03 -9.44 -13.25
CA ASP A 41 -28.24 -8.64 -13.43
C ASP A 41 -29.40 -9.45 -14.01
N ARG A 42 -29.13 -10.37 -14.95
CA ARG A 42 -30.16 -11.25 -15.51
C ARG A 42 -30.69 -12.24 -14.46
N LYS A 43 -29.83 -12.78 -13.59
CA LYS A 43 -30.25 -13.62 -12.45
C LYS A 43 -30.98 -12.84 -11.37
N ILE A 44 -30.69 -11.55 -11.21
CA ILE A 44 -31.39 -10.66 -10.27
C ILE A 44 -32.78 -10.31 -10.82
N ASN A 45 -32.89 -9.97 -12.10
CA ASN A 45 -34.19 -9.70 -12.76
C ASN A 45 -35.09 -10.93 -12.89
N GLU A 46 -34.52 -12.14 -13.01
CA GLU A 46 -35.32 -13.38 -12.94
C GLU A 46 -35.84 -13.67 -11.52
N LYS A 47 -35.18 -13.15 -10.48
CA LYS A 47 -35.62 -13.29 -9.08
C LYS A 47 -36.48 -12.13 -8.57
N VAL A 48 -36.43 -10.97 -9.22
CA VAL A 48 -37.22 -9.77 -8.88
C VAL A 48 -38.01 -9.41 -10.12
N GLY A 49 -39.24 -9.92 -10.22
CA GLY A 49 -40.09 -9.73 -11.40
C GLY A 49 -40.31 -8.26 -11.75
N GLY A 50 -39.68 -7.82 -12.85
CA GLY A 50 -39.80 -6.46 -13.38
C GLY A 50 -39.59 -6.44 -14.90
N ASN A 51 -40.66 -6.15 -15.63
CA ASN A 51 -40.72 -6.12 -17.10
C ASN A 51 -39.96 -4.91 -17.69
N PRO A 52 -39.20 -5.02 -18.81
CA PRO A 52 -38.49 -3.88 -19.39
C PRO A 52 -39.36 -3.19 -20.46
N SER A 53 -39.27 -1.86 -20.54
CA SER A 53 -39.75 -1.09 -21.69
C SER A 53 -38.61 -0.19 -22.19
N GLY A 54 -38.33 -0.26 -23.50
CA GLY A 54 -37.32 0.52 -24.23
C GLY A 54 -37.61 2.03 -24.22
N THR A 55 -36.76 2.93 -24.73
CA THR A 55 -36.05 2.92 -26.02
C THR A 55 -35.10 4.13 -26.12
N ASN A 56 -34.05 3.99 -26.96
CA ASN A 56 -33.32 4.98 -27.78
C ASN A 56 -32.50 6.17 -27.18
N GLN A 57 -31.21 6.16 -27.52
CA GLN A 57 -30.21 7.27 -27.61
C GLN A 57 -30.63 8.38 -28.62
N PRO A 58 -30.00 9.60 -28.73
CA PRO A 58 -28.56 9.90 -28.52
C PRO A 58 -28.16 11.31 -27.96
N GLY A 59 -26.88 11.44 -27.54
CA GLY A 59 -25.97 12.59 -27.70
C GLY A 59 -26.34 14.01 -27.20
N GLY A 60 -25.56 14.57 -26.27
CA GLY A 60 -25.55 16.01 -25.97
C GLY A 60 -24.62 16.41 -24.81
N THR A 61 -23.73 17.37 -25.06
CA THR A 61 -22.74 17.97 -24.16
C THR A 61 -23.31 18.94 -23.11
N LEU A 62 -22.65 18.97 -21.93
CA LEU A 62 -22.42 20.10 -21.00
C LEU A 62 -23.49 20.45 -19.93
N PRO A 63 -23.09 21.17 -18.85
CA PRO A 63 -23.44 20.90 -17.46
C PRO A 63 -24.69 21.65 -16.98
N GLY A 64 -25.38 21.09 -15.99
CA GLY A 64 -26.52 21.73 -15.37
C GLY A 64 -26.95 21.02 -14.10
N SER A 65 -26.67 21.65 -12.96
CA SER A 65 -27.33 21.40 -11.69
C SER A 65 -28.84 21.60 -11.88
N GLY A 66 -29.62 20.54 -11.75
CA GLY A 66 -31.07 20.56 -11.81
C GLY A 66 -31.66 19.64 -10.73
N PRO A 67 -32.62 20.09 -9.92
CA PRO A 67 -33.20 19.31 -8.83
C PRO A 67 -34.27 18.37 -9.39
N GLY A 68 -34.02 17.07 -9.34
CA GLY A 68 -34.96 16.06 -9.84
C GLY A 68 -34.74 14.73 -9.16
N GLY A 69 -35.73 14.30 -8.38
CA GLY A 69 -35.65 13.15 -7.49
C GLY A 69 -35.49 11.80 -8.20
N SER A 70 -34.53 11.03 -7.69
CA SER A 70 -34.60 9.57 -7.63
C SER A 70 -34.40 9.19 -6.16
N GLY A 71 -35.50 8.88 -5.48
CA GLY A 71 -35.60 8.70 -4.03
C GLY A 71 -34.96 7.41 -3.50
N ASN A 72 -33.69 7.18 -3.82
CA ASN A 72 -32.90 6.20 -3.08
C ASN A 72 -32.49 6.86 -1.75
N PRO A 73 -32.82 6.25 -0.59
CA PRO A 73 -32.37 6.76 0.69
C PRO A 73 -30.84 6.89 0.68
N SER A 74 -30.32 8.09 0.94
CA SER A 74 -28.91 8.25 1.25
C SER A 74 -28.67 7.82 2.70
N ASN A 75 -27.51 7.23 2.96
CA ASN A 75 -27.15 6.83 4.30
C ASN A 75 -26.91 8.08 5.17
N THR A 76 -27.90 8.46 5.97
CA THR A 76 -27.82 9.60 6.91
C THR A 76 -27.57 9.16 8.35
N SER A 77 -27.47 7.85 8.59
CA SER A 77 -27.33 7.27 9.94
C SER A 77 -26.52 5.98 9.89
N GLY A 78 -25.50 5.85 10.72
CA GLY A 78 -24.74 4.61 10.87
C GLY A 78 -23.47 4.88 11.67
N GLY A 79 -23.11 3.97 12.57
CA GLY A 79 -21.91 4.10 13.43
C GLY A 79 -20.59 3.79 12.73
N GLY A 80 -20.61 3.52 11.42
CA GLY A 80 -19.44 3.04 10.69
C GLY A 80 -19.06 1.61 11.06
N LEU A 81 -17.82 1.24 10.74
CA LEU A 81 -17.25 -0.07 11.08
C LEU A 81 -16.40 0.07 12.34
N VAL A 82 -16.61 -0.82 13.32
CA VAL A 82 -15.68 -0.97 14.45
C VAL A 82 -14.51 -1.81 13.96
N VAL A 83 -13.30 -1.24 14.00
CA VAL A 83 -12.07 -1.93 13.61
C VAL A 83 -11.27 -2.25 14.86
N THR A 84 -11.47 -3.45 15.40
CA THR A 84 -10.60 -4.01 16.43
C THR A 84 -9.65 -5.02 15.79
N PRO A 85 -8.36 -5.06 16.19
CA PRO A 85 -7.46 -6.13 15.76
C PRO A 85 -8.08 -7.51 16.00
N PRO A 86 -7.91 -8.48 15.08
CA PRO A 86 -8.38 -9.83 15.31
C PRO A 86 -7.75 -10.45 16.56
N ASP A 87 -8.52 -11.24 17.31
CA ASP A 87 -7.97 -12.01 18.43
C ASP A 87 -7.07 -13.13 17.89
N VAL A 88 -5.79 -13.08 18.24
CA VAL A 88 -4.79 -14.03 17.75
C VAL A 88 -5.08 -15.45 18.22
N LYS A 89 -5.48 -15.63 19.48
CA LYS A 89 -5.66 -16.97 20.08
C LYS A 89 -6.90 -17.64 19.51
N GLU A 90 -7.99 -16.90 19.38
CA GLU A 90 -9.24 -17.39 18.79
C GLU A 90 -9.02 -17.84 17.35
N ASN A 91 -8.41 -16.99 16.53
CA ASN A 91 -8.15 -17.30 15.12
C ASN A 91 -7.15 -18.47 14.94
N MET A 92 -6.20 -18.64 15.85
CA MET A 92 -5.32 -19.82 15.84
C MET A 92 -6.06 -21.12 16.18
N ALA A 93 -6.96 -21.09 17.17
CA ALA A 93 -7.77 -22.25 17.54
C ALA A 93 -8.74 -22.64 16.42
N GLU A 94 -9.35 -21.65 15.76
CA GLU A 94 -10.24 -21.88 14.60
C GLU A 94 -9.47 -22.41 13.39
N ALA A 95 -8.26 -21.91 13.15
CA ALA A 95 -7.38 -22.44 12.11
C ALA A 95 -7.08 -23.93 12.32
N GLU A 96 -6.70 -24.30 13.54
CA GLU A 96 -6.38 -25.70 13.89
C GLU A 96 -7.59 -26.62 13.72
N SER A 97 -8.75 -26.21 14.24
CA SER A 97 -10.01 -26.96 14.15
C SER A 97 -10.43 -27.17 12.69
N SER A 98 -10.40 -26.11 11.89
CA SER A 98 -10.76 -26.16 10.47
C SER A 98 -9.79 -26.99 9.65
N PHE A 99 -8.49 -26.94 9.96
CA PHE A 99 -7.49 -27.77 9.30
C PHE A 99 -7.72 -29.26 9.57
N LYS A 100 -7.96 -29.66 10.83
CA LYS A 100 -8.27 -31.05 11.22
C LYS A 100 -9.54 -31.57 10.54
N ALA A 101 -10.52 -30.69 10.30
CA ALA A 101 -11.76 -31.01 9.60
C ALA A 101 -11.65 -31.01 8.05
N GLY A 102 -10.46 -30.77 7.48
CA GLY A 102 -10.25 -30.69 6.03
C GLY A 102 -10.80 -29.41 5.37
N ARG A 103 -11.23 -28.42 6.17
CA ARG A 103 -11.72 -27.11 5.69
C ARG A 103 -10.56 -26.14 5.49
N TYR A 104 -9.75 -26.39 4.47
CA TYR A 104 -8.50 -25.65 4.26
C TYR A 104 -8.69 -24.16 3.95
N SER A 105 -9.81 -23.76 3.35
CA SER A 105 -10.09 -22.35 3.07
C SER A 105 -10.30 -21.55 4.37
N ASP A 106 -11.11 -22.10 5.28
CA ASP A 106 -11.37 -21.53 6.60
C ASP A 106 -10.11 -21.52 7.46
N ALA A 107 -9.32 -22.60 7.42
CA ALA A 107 -8.04 -22.67 8.12
C ALA A 107 -7.09 -21.57 7.63
N ARG A 108 -6.99 -21.37 6.31
CA ARG A 108 -6.16 -20.33 5.72
C ARG A 108 -6.65 -18.92 6.07
N TYR A 109 -7.96 -18.70 6.07
CA TYR A 109 -8.54 -17.41 6.45
C TYR A 109 -8.21 -17.07 7.91
N SER A 110 -8.44 -18.02 8.82
CA SER A 110 -8.19 -17.84 10.25
C SER A 110 -6.71 -17.58 10.53
N LEU A 111 -5.79 -18.29 9.86
CA LEU A 111 -4.35 -18.00 9.96
C LEU A 111 -3.99 -16.57 9.55
N LYS A 112 -4.62 -16.03 8.49
CA LYS A 112 -4.39 -14.65 8.06
C LYS A 112 -4.90 -13.65 9.09
N GLN A 113 -6.06 -13.91 9.69
CA GLN A 113 -6.60 -13.07 10.76
C GLN A 113 -5.69 -13.09 12.00
N ALA A 114 -5.19 -14.25 12.39
CA ALA A 114 -4.21 -14.36 13.48
C ALA A 114 -2.93 -13.56 13.18
N MET A 115 -2.40 -13.67 11.96
CA MET A 115 -1.21 -12.91 11.52
C MET A 115 -1.46 -11.40 11.56
N LEU A 116 -2.61 -10.95 11.04
CA LEU A 116 -3.04 -9.56 11.13
C LEU A 116 -3.11 -9.10 12.59
N GLY A 117 -3.69 -9.89 13.49
CA GLY A 117 -3.73 -9.57 14.93
C GLY A 117 -2.34 -9.37 15.54
N VAL A 118 -1.38 -10.25 15.22
CA VAL A 118 0.02 -10.14 15.68
C VAL A 118 0.68 -8.87 15.14
N GLU A 119 0.53 -8.59 13.85
CA GLU A 119 1.09 -7.40 13.20
C GLU A 119 0.52 -6.11 13.80
N MET A 120 -0.79 -6.07 14.05
CA MET A 120 -1.45 -4.94 14.71
C MET A 120 -0.97 -4.78 16.15
N GLU A 121 -0.73 -5.86 16.90
CA GLU A 121 -0.17 -5.77 18.25
C GLU A 121 1.24 -5.18 18.24
N ILE A 122 2.11 -5.68 17.35
CA ILE A 122 3.47 -5.16 17.17
C ILE A 122 3.43 -3.69 16.77
N GLY A 123 2.64 -3.34 15.76
CA GLY A 123 2.54 -1.99 15.24
C GLY A 123 2.07 -0.98 16.28
N ASN A 124 1.05 -1.35 17.07
CA ASN A 124 0.58 -0.52 18.17
C ASN A 124 1.62 -0.35 19.28
N LYS A 125 2.41 -1.38 19.60
CA LYS A 125 3.52 -1.26 20.56
C LYS A 125 4.61 -0.31 20.07
N VAL A 126 4.96 -0.38 18.79
CA VAL A 126 5.93 0.54 18.17
C VAL A 126 5.38 1.97 18.17
N LEU A 127 4.15 2.18 17.69
CA LEU A 127 3.49 3.49 17.65
C LEU A 127 3.44 4.15 19.03
N LYS A 128 3.10 3.40 20.08
CA LYS A 128 3.10 3.88 21.47
C LYS A 128 4.50 4.26 21.98
N SER A 129 5.55 3.67 21.41
CA SER A 129 6.94 4.00 21.78
C SER A 129 7.53 5.18 21.02
N LEU A 130 6.87 5.65 19.97
CA LEU A 130 7.28 6.85 19.26
C LEU A 130 7.11 8.09 20.16
N PRO A 131 7.98 9.10 20.04
CA PRO A 131 7.93 10.26 20.91
C PRO A 131 6.60 11.02 20.82
N GLU A 132 6.26 11.73 21.89
CA GLU A 132 5.08 12.61 21.93
C GLU A 132 5.32 13.95 21.20
N SER A 133 6.58 14.37 21.13
CA SER A 133 7.01 15.56 20.40
C SER A 133 8.43 15.41 19.84
N VAL A 134 8.72 16.14 18.77
CA VAL A 134 10.01 16.11 18.06
C VAL A 134 10.39 17.54 17.71
N VAL A 135 11.47 18.07 18.32
CA VAL A 135 11.99 19.44 18.10
C VAL A 135 10.89 20.52 18.01
N GLY A 136 9.98 20.52 18.99
CA GLY A 136 8.87 21.50 19.09
C GLY A 136 7.63 21.18 18.23
N LEU A 137 7.65 20.07 17.47
CA LEU A 137 6.48 19.54 16.76
C LEU A 137 5.72 18.56 17.67
N SER A 138 4.43 18.78 17.90
CA SER A 138 3.58 17.85 18.65
C SER A 138 3.01 16.77 17.73
N LYS A 139 2.83 15.55 18.25
CA LYS A 139 2.17 14.48 17.49
C LYS A 139 0.73 14.86 17.09
N LYS A 140 0.27 14.33 15.97
CA LYS A 140 -1.12 14.37 15.50
C LYS A 140 -1.74 12.98 15.69
N ALA A 141 -2.34 12.77 16.86
CA ALA A 141 -2.85 11.46 17.27
C ALA A 141 -4.00 10.95 16.38
N ASP A 142 -4.71 11.85 15.71
CA ASP A 142 -5.75 11.59 14.72
C ASP A 142 -5.18 11.06 13.39
N ALA A 143 -3.92 11.35 13.09
CA ALA A 143 -3.20 10.82 11.92
C ALA A 143 -2.42 9.54 12.21
N ASP A 144 -2.35 9.10 13.48
CA ASP A 144 -1.66 7.87 13.84
C ASP A 144 -2.35 6.66 13.19
N GLN A 145 -1.57 5.87 12.44
CA GLN A 145 -2.11 4.72 11.71
C GLN A 145 -1.19 3.52 11.83
N VAL A 146 -1.79 2.36 12.12
CA VAL A 146 -1.14 1.05 11.98
C VAL A 146 -1.91 0.29 10.92
N THR A 147 -1.21 -0.25 9.94
CA THR A 147 -1.81 -0.99 8.84
C THR A 147 -0.99 -2.22 8.54
N SER A 148 -1.67 -3.35 8.40
CA SER A 148 -1.10 -4.55 7.80
C SER A 148 -1.80 -4.83 6.48
N MET A 149 -1.01 -5.12 5.45
CA MET A 149 -1.54 -5.47 4.13
C MET A 149 -1.66 -6.98 3.92
N GLY A 150 -1.24 -7.82 4.89
CA GLY A 150 -1.53 -9.26 4.98
C GLY A 150 -1.17 -10.15 3.77
N TYR A 151 -0.61 -9.58 2.69
CA TYR A 151 -0.31 -10.22 1.42
C TYR A 151 0.90 -9.54 0.80
N GLY A 152 1.95 -10.33 0.52
CA GLY A 152 3.01 -10.03 -0.44
C GLY A 152 3.60 -8.61 -0.38
N TRP A 153 4.81 -8.53 0.20
CA TRP A 153 5.78 -7.42 0.10
C TRP A 153 5.77 -6.35 1.21
N VAL A 154 4.64 -6.03 1.85
CA VAL A 154 4.58 -5.12 3.02
C VAL A 154 3.68 -5.73 4.09
N GLY A 155 4.24 -6.19 5.21
CA GLY A 155 3.47 -6.85 6.28
C GLY A 155 2.80 -5.86 7.23
N LEU A 156 3.51 -4.79 7.60
CA LEU A 156 3.18 -3.84 8.65
C LEU A 156 3.74 -2.47 8.26
N THR A 157 2.91 -1.45 8.34
CA THR A 157 3.25 -0.04 8.21
C THR A 157 2.69 0.72 9.40
N ILE A 158 3.53 1.54 10.01
CA ILE A 158 3.19 2.42 11.14
C ILE A 158 3.46 3.84 10.68
N HIS A 159 2.48 4.71 10.82
CA HIS A 159 2.55 6.11 10.44
C HIS A 159 2.26 7.00 11.65
N ARG A 160 3.05 8.06 11.80
CA ARG A 160 2.80 9.17 12.73
C ARG A 160 3.21 10.49 12.09
N GLU A 161 2.34 11.49 12.24
CA GLU A 161 2.65 12.88 11.90
C GLU A 161 2.98 13.69 13.15
N TYR A 162 3.97 14.58 13.02
CA TYR A 162 4.22 15.68 13.95
C TYR A 162 4.11 17.00 13.20
N ALA A 163 3.38 17.97 13.74
CA ALA A 163 3.24 19.25 13.06
C ALA A 163 3.02 20.44 14.02
N SER A 164 3.53 21.59 13.61
CA SER A 164 3.30 22.89 14.23
C SER A 164 3.35 23.98 13.17
N GLY A 165 2.25 24.71 13.02
CA GLY A 165 2.11 25.71 11.94
C GLY A 165 2.26 25.06 10.56
N ASN A 166 3.24 25.55 9.79
CA ASN A 166 3.56 25.05 8.46
C ASN A 166 4.69 24.00 8.44
N LYS A 167 5.24 23.61 9.61
CA LYS A 167 6.32 22.63 9.70
C LYS A 167 5.75 21.26 10.04
N HIS A 168 6.09 20.26 9.24
CA HIS A 168 5.56 18.89 9.37
C HIS A 168 6.70 17.87 9.31
N LEU A 169 6.54 16.78 10.06
CA LEU A 169 7.39 15.61 10.03
C LEU A 169 6.50 14.37 9.96
N ASN A 170 6.52 13.70 8.83
CA ASN A 170 5.87 12.41 8.64
C ASN A 170 6.87 11.30 8.92
N VAL A 171 6.47 10.33 9.74
CA VAL A 171 7.31 9.18 10.10
C VAL A 171 6.60 7.92 9.68
N THR A 172 7.25 7.14 8.83
CA THR A 172 6.76 5.86 8.34
C THR A 172 7.75 4.76 8.72
N ILE A 173 7.29 3.76 9.45
CA ILE A 173 8.06 2.55 9.77
C ILE A 173 7.38 1.39 9.07
N ALA A 174 8.13 0.61 8.29
CA ALA A 174 7.56 -0.50 7.54
C ALA A 174 8.51 -1.70 7.50
N ASN A 175 7.94 -2.91 7.47
CA ASN A 175 8.69 -4.11 7.08
C ASN A 175 8.57 -4.34 5.57
N ASN A 176 9.33 -3.59 4.79
CA ASN A 176 9.24 -3.58 3.33
C ASN A 176 10.58 -3.96 2.69
N SER A 177 10.62 -5.17 2.12
CA SER A 177 11.81 -5.70 1.47
C SER A 177 12.21 -4.90 0.23
N ALA A 178 11.26 -4.33 -0.53
CA ALA A 178 11.55 -3.53 -1.71
C ALA A 178 12.19 -2.18 -1.35
N TRP A 179 11.71 -1.50 -0.30
CA TRP A 179 12.34 -0.27 0.20
C TRP A 179 13.74 -0.52 0.75
N ILE A 180 13.94 -1.66 1.42
CA ILE A 180 15.26 -2.05 1.92
C ILE A 180 16.20 -2.40 0.77
N SER A 181 15.74 -3.10 -0.26
CA SER A 181 16.55 -3.36 -1.45
C SER A 181 16.98 -2.05 -2.13
N ALA A 182 16.06 -1.08 -2.26
CA ALA A 182 16.40 0.23 -2.78
C ALA A 182 17.45 0.93 -1.90
N ALA A 183 17.21 1.02 -0.59
CA ALA A 183 18.16 1.63 0.34
C ALA A 183 19.54 0.94 0.30
N ASN A 184 19.58 -0.39 0.27
CA ASN A 184 20.83 -1.15 0.18
C ASN A 184 21.57 -0.91 -1.12
N MET A 185 20.88 -0.81 -2.26
CA MET A 185 21.49 -0.47 -3.54
C MET A 185 22.20 0.89 -3.49
N TYR A 186 21.55 1.90 -2.91
CA TYR A 186 22.16 3.23 -2.72
C TYR A 186 23.33 3.20 -1.71
N LEU A 187 23.22 2.41 -0.64
CA LEU A 187 24.28 2.27 0.36
C LEU A 187 25.49 1.50 -0.16
N SER A 188 25.30 0.55 -1.09
CA SER A 188 26.38 -0.22 -1.73
C SER A 188 27.06 0.54 -2.87
N ASN A 189 26.37 1.51 -3.48
CA ASN A 189 26.90 2.32 -4.58
C ASN A 189 27.77 3.50 -4.09
N THR A 190 28.71 3.25 -3.17
CA THR A 190 29.67 4.25 -2.64
C THR A 190 30.57 4.91 -3.70
N ASN A 191 30.55 4.41 -4.95
CA ASN A 191 31.33 4.92 -6.07
C ASN A 191 30.56 5.94 -6.94
N TYR A 192 29.28 6.22 -6.67
CA TYR A 192 28.51 7.27 -7.35
C TYR A 192 28.54 8.58 -6.54
N ALA A 193 29.73 9.13 -6.34
CA ALA A 193 29.91 10.55 -6.04
C ALA A 193 30.23 11.24 -7.38
N THR A 194 29.20 11.71 -8.09
CA THR A 194 29.43 12.45 -9.33
C THR A 194 29.94 13.84 -8.98
N THR A 195 31.23 14.06 -9.16
CA THR A 195 31.79 15.42 -9.20
C THR A 195 31.28 16.09 -10.49
N GLY A 196 30.16 16.83 -10.41
CA GLY A 196 29.66 17.64 -11.53
C GLY A 196 28.15 17.71 -11.76
N GLY A 197 27.31 17.11 -10.92
CA GLY A 197 25.84 17.27 -10.96
C GLY A 197 25.28 17.73 -9.61
N GLU A 198 24.08 18.31 -9.59
CA GLU A 198 23.34 18.60 -8.35
C GLU A 198 22.96 17.29 -7.65
N GLN A 199 23.90 16.75 -6.87
CA GLN A 199 23.68 15.58 -6.04
C GLN A 199 22.75 15.98 -4.89
N ASN A 200 21.45 15.66 -5.04
CA ASN A 200 20.41 15.99 -4.08
C ASN A 200 20.20 14.90 -3.02
N TRP A 201 21.10 13.92 -2.93
CA TRP A 201 21.07 12.87 -1.92
C TRP A 201 22.48 12.49 -1.47
N LYS A 202 22.61 12.01 -0.24
CA LYS A 202 23.89 11.46 0.27
C LYS A 202 23.67 10.41 1.34
N GLN A 203 24.71 9.63 1.59
CA GLN A 203 24.72 8.72 2.72
C GLN A 203 24.95 9.49 4.02
N THR A 204 24.28 9.07 5.08
CA THR A 204 24.40 9.65 6.43
C THR A 204 24.30 8.56 7.50
N LYS A 205 24.38 8.94 8.77
CA LYS A 205 24.17 8.06 9.91
C LYS A 205 23.25 8.70 10.94
N VAL A 206 22.29 7.92 11.44
CA VAL A 206 21.44 8.27 12.59
C VAL A 206 21.72 7.26 13.69
N LYS A 207 22.25 7.70 14.83
CA LYS A 207 22.58 6.81 15.96
C LYS A 207 23.34 5.53 15.57
N GLY A 208 24.30 5.64 14.65
CA GLY A 208 25.10 4.49 14.17
C GLY A 208 24.48 3.70 13.01
N TYR A 209 23.17 3.82 12.75
CA TYR A 209 22.51 3.23 11.60
C TYR A 209 22.83 4.02 10.33
N ARG A 210 23.29 3.33 9.28
CA ARG A 210 23.52 3.94 7.97
C ARG A 210 22.17 4.23 7.31
N GLY A 211 22.07 5.39 6.69
CA GLY A 211 20.88 5.80 5.95
C GLY A 211 21.22 6.68 4.77
N ILE A 212 20.16 7.09 4.07
CA ILE A 212 20.23 7.98 2.93
C ILE A 212 19.35 9.18 3.25
N ILE A 213 19.92 10.38 3.07
CA ILE A 213 19.16 11.61 3.11
C ILE A 213 19.06 12.19 1.70
N GLU A 214 17.85 12.56 1.31
CA GLU A 214 17.50 13.19 0.05
C GLU A 214 16.88 14.55 0.34
N TYR A 215 17.07 15.49 -0.58
CA TYR A 215 16.46 16.82 -0.53
C TYR A 215 15.77 17.14 -1.85
N SER A 216 14.59 17.73 -1.75
CA SER A 216 13.87 18.34 -2.85
C SER A 216 13.32 19.69 -2.40
N GLN A 217 13.40 20.69 -3.27
CA GLN A 217 12.79 22.00 -3.00
C GLN A 217 11.27 21.90 -2.82
N SER A 218 10.61 20.95 -3.48
CA SER A 218 9.14 20.83 -3.44
C SER A 218 8.61 20.03 -2.24
N SER A 219 9.38 19.06 -1.75
CA SER A 219 8.92 18.11 -0.72
C SER A 219 9.79 18.07 0.54
N GLY A 220 10.84 18.90 0.60
CA GLY A 220 11.74 18.97 1.75
C GLY A 220 12.72 17.81 1.83
N TYR A 221 13.02 17.38 3.06
CA TYR A 221 13.98 16.32 3.33
C TYR A 221 13.28 14.96 3.45
N LYS A 222 13.91 13.93 2.89
CA LYS A 222 13.56 12.54 3.11
C LYS A 222 14.75 11.78 3.65
N LEU A 223 14.62 11.19 4.82
CA LEU A 223 15.66 10.40 5.46
C LEU A 223 15.18 8.97 5.59
N SER A 224 15.88 8.04 4.95
CA SER A 224 15.56 6.61 4.94
C SER A 224 16.65 5.83 5.65
N VAL A 225 16.31 5.15 6.74
CA VAL A 225 17.26 4.39 7.57
C VAL A 225 16.74 2.96 7.74
N PRO A 226 17.40 1.97 7.11
CA PRO A 226 17.17 0.56 7.42
C PRO A 226 17.47 0.27 8.90
N ILE A 227 16.54 -0.39 9.57
CA ILE A 227 16.61 -0.77 10.98
C ILE A 227 16.38 -2.27 11.13
N GLY A 228 17.44 -3.05 10.88
CA GLY A 228 17.37 -4.52 10.85
C GLY A 228 17.41 -5.08 9.44
N GLN A 229 16.95 -6.33 9.28
CA GLN A 229 17.00 -7.05 8.01
C GLN A 229 15.78 -6.75 7.15
N SER A 230 14.61 -6.61 7.76
CA SER A 230 13.35 -6.45 7.04
C SER A 230 12.59 -5.17 7.32
N SER A 231 13.12 -4.30 8.20
CA SER A 231 12.48 -3.05 8.58
C SER A 231 13.25 -1.80 8.17
N ILE A 232 12.50 -0.74 7.87
CA ILE A 232 13.02 0.60 7.53
C ILE A 232 12.17 1.66 8.24
N ILE A 233 12.82 2.74 8.68
CA ILE A 233 12.17 3.96 9.12
C ILE A 233 12.48 5.07 8.13
N VAL A 234 11.45 5.81 7.76
CA VAL A 234 11.50 6.93 6.83
C VAL A 234 10.93 8.15 7.51
N TRP A 235 11.69 9.24 7.50
CA TRP A 235 11.22 10.55 7.92
C TRP A 235 11.12 11.47 6.72
N GLU A 236 9.97 12.12 6.55
CA GLU A 236 9.72 13.13 5.53
C GLU A 236 9.44 14.46 6.23
N GLY A 237 10.40 15.37 6.16
CA GLY A 237 10.39 16.65 6.85
C GLY A 237 10.14 17.82 5.89
N ILE A 238 9.03 18.52 6.09
CA ILE A 238 8.64 19.71 5.32
C ILE A 238 8.95 20.96 6.14
N ASN A 239 9.51 21.98 5.49
CA ASN A 239 9.89 23.26 6.11
C ASN A 239 10.90 23.13 7.28
N PHE A 240 11.81 22.15 7.19
CA PHE A 240 13.03 22.13 7.98
C PHE A 240 14.06 23.06 7.31
N ALA A 241 14.65 23.96 8.10
CA ALA A 241 15.53 25.01 7.57
C ALA A 241 16.88 24.45 7.08
N SER A 242 17.33 23.33 7.67
CA SER A 242 18.60 22.70 7.33
C SER A 242 18.55 21.18 7.47
N GLU A 243 19.53 20.53 6.84
CA GLU A 243 19.79 19.11 7.04
C GLU A 243 20.05 18.79 8.52
N GLN A 244 20.78 19.67 9.23
CA GLN A 244 21.07 19.47 10.64
C GLN A 244 19.79 19.45 11.49
N ASP A 245 18.81 20.30 11.18
CA ASP A 245 17.52 20.30 11.87
C ASP A 245 16.76 19.00 11.64
N MET A 246 16.81 18.48 10.42
CA MET A 246 16.22 17.18 10.07
C MET A 246 16.90 16.04 10.82
N MET A 247 18.23 16.04 10.89
CA MET A 247 19.01 15.04 11.62
C MET A 247 18.76 15.12 13.14
N ASN A 248 18.62 16.33 13.69
CA ASN A 248 18.26 16.53 15.10
C ASN A 248 16.88 15.95 15.41
N ALA A 249 15.91 16.12 14.51
CA ALA A 249 14.59 15.50 14.65
C ALA A 249 14.66 13.96 14.64
N ALA A 250 15.39 13.38 13.69
CA ALA A 250 15.56 11.93 13.60
C ALA A 250 16.28 11.33 14.84
N ASN A 251 17.23 12.07 15.42
CA ASN A 251 17.95 11.66 16.63
C ASN A 251 17.08 11.62 17.91
N VAL A 252 15.84 12.12 17.89
CA VAL A 252 14.92 11.94 19.02
C VAL A 252 14.43 10.49 19.13
N PHE A 253 14.38 9.75 18.02
CA PHE A 253 13.79 8.42 17.96
C PHE A 253 14.69 7.34 18.57
N ASP A 254 14.10 6.45 19.37
CA ASP A 254 14.77 5.27 19.92
C ASP A 254 14.81 4.13 18.88
N LEU A 255 15.81 4.16 17.99
CA LEU A 255 15.91 3.21 16.88
C LEU A 255 16.11 1.77 17.37
N ASP A 256 16.88 1.57 18.44
CA ASP A 256 17.10 0.24 19.02
C ASP A 256 15.82 -0.28 19.68
N GLY A 257 15.11 0.57 20.43
CA GLY A 257 13.83 0.20 21.02
C GLY A 257 12.73 -0.07 20.00
N ILE A 258 12.74 0.60 18.84
CA ILE A 258 11.85 0.31 17.71
C ILE A 258 12.23 -1.04 17.09
N LYS A 259 13.51 -1.24 16.74
CA LYS A 259 14.05 -2.48 16.17
C LYS A 259 13.69 -3.69 17.02
N ASN A 260 13.89 -3.60 18.34
CA ASN A 260 13.57 -4.66 19.29
C ASN A 260 12.08 -5.01 19.32
N LYS A 261 11.19 -4.00 19.25
CA LYS A 261 9.73 -4.23 19.23
C LYS A 261 9.25 -4.86 17.93
N LEU A 262 9.94 -4.61 16.82
CA LEU A 262 9.68 -5.24 15.53
C LEU A 262 10.19 -6.69 15.46
N GLY A 263 10.95 -7.17 16.46
CA GLY A 263 11.52 -8.51 16.46
C GLY A 263 12.72 -8.68 15.52
N GLU A 264 13.32 -7.58 15.08
CA GLU A 264 14.49 -7.56 14.21
C GLU A 264 15.77 -7.89 15.01
N LYS A 265 16.70 -8.64 14.40
CA LYS A 265 18.01 -8.97 14.99
C LYS A 265 19.11 -8.03 14.53
#